data_AF-A0A1F2PKM4-F1
#
_entry.id   AF-A0A1F2PKM4-F1
#
_cell.length_a   1.000
_cell.length_b   1.000
_cell.length_c   1.000
_cell.angle_alpha   90.00
_cell.angle_beta   90.00
_cell.angle_gamma   90.00
#
_symmetry.space_group_name_H-M   'P 1'
#
loop_
_entity.id
_entity.type
_entity.pdbx_description
1 polymer ?
#
loop_
_entity_poly.entity_id
_entity_poly.type
_entity_poly.pdbx_seq_one_letter_code
_entity_poly.pdbx_strand_id
1 'polypeptide(L)'
;MLDLNTKKIKKNAYRITKVRGETASRIRVPGGLLTAELLPLIQNIAQTYGNGKIHLTTRQGFEIPGIKYGDIDTVNALLQPIIEKLEINQEIPGKGYTSAGTRNVSACIGSNVCPFATYNTTNFAKRMEKEIFPNDLHFKVAFTGCANDCIKTRMHDFGIIGMTEPQYEKERCMGCQACVKACKKKSVDALSVENYRIVRNTEKCVGCGECVINCPTRAWTRSPETYYRLVIMGRTGKRNPRLAEDFLVWATEDAIIKIVKNTYSFVTNYIDRDAPGGKEHIGYIIDRTGFEEFKKWAMDGVELDSRTIVKNPVYWSGIHYV
;
A
#
# COMPACT_ATOMS: atom_id res chain seq x y z
N MET A 1 21.81 -13.28 -33.63
CA MET A 1 22.12 -12.71 -32.29
C MET A 1 20.86 -11.94 -31.86
N LEU A 2 20.27 -12.22 -30.70
CA LEU A 2 19.08 -11.49 -30.24
C LEU A 2 19.54 -10.16 -29.63
N ASP A 3 19.60 -9.10 -30.45
CA ASP A 3 19.83 -7.75 -29.95
C ASP A 3 18.54 -7.25 -29.29
N LEU A 4 18.52 -7.30 -27.96
CA LEU A 4 17.35 -6.95 -27.15
C LEU A 4 17.62 -5.70 -26.31
N ASN A 5 16.77 -4.69 -26.47
CA ASN A 5 16.76 -3.55 -25.56
C ASN A 5 16.10 -3.94 -24.23
N THR A 6 16.93 -4.40 -23.28
CA THR A 6 16.46 -4.87 -21.96
C THR A 6 15.76 -3.79 -21.14
N LYS A 7 16.05 -2.49 -21.35
CA LYS A 7 15.38 -1.38 -20.66
C LYS A 7 13.94 -1.26 -21.14
N LYS A 8 13.69 -1.33 -22.45
CA LYS A 8 12.35 -1.29 -23.05
C LYS A 8 11.48 -2.44 -22.55
N ILE A 9 12.02 -3.66 -22.52
CA ILE A 9 11.33 -4.85 -22.01
C ILE A 9 10.95 -4.69 -20.54
N LYS A 10 11.90 -4.27 -19.69
CA LYS A 10 11.64 -4.06 -18.25
C LYS A 10 10.59 -2.97 -18.01
N LYS A 11 10.61 -1.89 -18.80
CA LYS A 11 9.63 -0.80 -18.71
C LYS A 11 8.22 -1.29 -19.05
N ASN A 12 8.08 -2.23 -19.99
CA ASN A 12 6.81 -2.84 -20.36
C ASN A 12 6.32 -3.93 -19.38
N ALA A 13 6.79 -3.92 -18.14
CA ALA A 13 6.51 -4.89 -17.07
C ALA A 13 7.02 -6.33 -17.28
N TYR A 14 7.81 -6.60 -18.30
CA TYR A 14 8.44 -7.90 -18.52
C TYR A 14 9.76 -8.06 -17.74
N ARG A 15 10.19 -9.31 -17.51
CA ARG A 15 11.46 -9.62 -16.82
C ARG A 15 12.50 -10.19 -17.77
N ILE A 16 13.73 -9.74 -17.62
CA ILE A 16 14.88 -10.46 -18.17
C ILE A 16 15.12 -11.69 -17.29
N THR A 17 15.02 -12.87 -17.88
CA THR A 17 15.14 -14.14 -17.17
C THR A 17 16.50 -14.78 -17.37
N LYS A 18 16.79 -15.83 -16.59
CA LYS A 18 18.00 -16.65 -16.74
C LYS A 18 17.97 -17.55 -17.98
N VAL A 19 16.80 -17.76 -18.59
CA VAL A 19 16.63 -18.61 -19.76
C VAL A 19 16.71 -17.75 -21.01
N ARG A 20 17.63 -18.09 -21.91
CA ARG A 20 17.85 -17.31 -23.13
C ARG A 20 16.63 -17.40 -24.05
N GLY A 21 16.24 -16.26 -24.62
CA GLY A 21 15.07 -16.18 -25.51
C GLY A 21 13.73 -16.08 -24.79
N GLU A 22 13.70 -16.16 -23.46
CA GLU A 22 12.49 -16.12 -22.65
C GLU A 22 12.41 -14.92 -21.70
N THR A 23 11.18 -14.49 -21.48
CA THR A 23 10.78 -13.42 -20.58
C THR A 23 9.66 -13.90 -19.64
N ALA A 24 9.29 -13.05 -18.69
CA ALA A 24 8.10 -13.27 -17.86
C ALA A 24 7.26 -11.98 -17.82
N SER A 25 5.96 -12.10 -18.10
CA SER A 25 5.03 -10.97 -18.01
C SER A 25 4.52 -10.82 -16.58
N ARG A 26 4.43 -9.59 -16.08
CA ARG A 26 3.84 -9.29 -14.76
C ARG A 26 2.49 -8.62 -14.95
N ILE A 27 1.47 -9.19 -14.31
CA ILE A 27 0.10 -8.69 -14.32
C ILE A 27 -0.17 -8.01 -12.99
N ARG A 28 -0.65 -6.78 -13.05
CA ARG A 28 -1.00 -5.96 -11.88
C ARG A 28 -2.43 -6.32 -11.45
N VAL A 29 -2.64 -6.38 -10.14
CA VAL A 29 -3.94 -6.62 -9.50
C VAL A 29 -4.01 -5.70 -8.27
N PRO A 30 -4.42 -4.44 -8.44
CA PRO A 30 -4.46 -3.48 -7.35
C PRO A 30 -5.36 -3.98 -6.21
N GLY A 31 -4.80 -4.05 -5.00
CA GLY A 31 -5.49 -4.57 -3.82
C GLY A 31 -5.72 -6.09 -3.82
N GLY A 32 -5.16 -6.82 -4.78
CA GLY A 32 -5.20 -8.28 -4.82
C GLY A 32 -6.58 -8.90 -5.07
N LEU A 33 -7.55 -8.13 -5.56
CA LEU A 33 -8.90 -8.60 -5.86
C LEU A 33 -9.19 -8.47 -7.36
N LEU A 34 -9.61 -9.58 -7.97
CA LEU A 34 -10.08 -9.65 -9.36
C LEU A 34 -11.36 -10.49 -9.44
N THR A 35 -12.12 -10.30 -10.52
CA THR A 35 -13.26 -11.17 -10.84
C THR A 35 -12.78 -12.51 -11.40
N ALA A 36 -13.49 -13.59 -11.08
CA ALA A 36 -13.10 -14.95 -11.49
C ALA A 36 -13.04 -15.14 -13.01
N GLU A 37 -13.82 -14.36 -13.76
CA GLU A 37 -13.85 -14.36 -15.23
C GLU A 37 -12.49 -14.00 -15.88
N LEU A 38 -11.60 -13.33 -15.15
CA LEU A 38 -10.26 -12.98 -15.65
C LEU A 38 -9.28 -14.15 -15.54
N LEU A 39 -9.56 -15.17 -14.71
CA LEU A 39 -8.65 -16.30 -14.52
C LEU A 39 -8.46 -17.14 -15.80
N PRO A 40 -9.52 -17.48 -16.58
CA PRO A 40 -9.34 -18.18 -17.86
C PRO A 40 -8.47 -17.42 -18.86
N LEU A 41 -8.50 -16.08 -18.87
CA LEU A 41 -7.64 -15.27 -19.74
C LEU A 41 -6.16 -15.43 -19.35
N ILE A 42 -5.86 -15.32 -18.05
CA ILE A 42 -4.50 -15.50 -17.51
C ILE A 42 -4.01 -16.93 -17.77
N GLN A 43 -4.88 -17.92 -17.57
CA GLN A 43 -4.60 -19.33 -17.84
C GLN A 43 -4.25 -19.56 -19.31
N ASN A 44 -5.07 -19.06 -20.24
CA ASN A 44 -4.83 -19.23 -21.68
C ASN A 44 -3.48 -18.61 -22.10
N ILE A 45 -3.18 -17.39 -21.67
CA ILE A 45 -1.89 -16.75 -21.95
C ILE A 45 -0.73 -17.62 -21.42
N ALA A 46 -0.85 -18.15 -20.20
CA ALA A 46 0.19 -18.98 -19.60
C ALA A 46 0.39 -20.32 -20.30
N GLN A 47 -0.68 -20.96 -20.80
CA GLN A 47 -0.63 -22.24 -21.51
C GLN A 47 -0.13 -22.08 -22.96
N THR A 48 -0.58 -21.03 -23.65
CA THR A 48 -0.31 -20.83 -25.08
C THR A 48 1.04 -20.14 -25.32
N TYR A 49 1.35 -19.10 -24.53
CA TYR A 49 2.56 -18.28 -24.73
C TYR A 49 3.59 -18.45 -23.63
N GLY A 50 3.18 -18.87 -22.43
CA GLY A 50 4.09 -19.20 -21.34
C GLY A 50 4.54 -20.66 -21.35
N ASN A 51 5.00 -21.14 -20.19
CA ASN A 51 5.35 -22.56 -19.99
C ASN A 51 4.31 -23.32 -19.17
N GLY A 52 3.05 -22.87 -19.19
CA GLY A 52 1.93 -23.46 -18.44
C GLY A 52 1.92 -23.17 -16.94
N LYS A 53 2.86 -22.35 -16.42
CA LYS A 53 2.94 -21.98 -15.00
C LYS A 53 2.50 -20.53 -14.78
N ILE A 54 1.97 -20.27 -13.59
CA ILE A 54 1.65 -18.93 -13.10
C ILE A 54 2.26 -18.81 -11.71
N HIS A 55 2.97 -17.71 -11.44
CA HIS A 55 3.49 -17.40 -10.12
C HIS A 55 2.67 -16.28 -9.47
N LEU A 56 2.21 -16.52 -8.24
CA LEU A 56 1.58 -15.49 -7.41
C LEU A 56 2.65 -14.68 -6.71
N THR A 57 2.67 -13.37 -6.96
CA THR A 57 3.69 -12.49 -6.40
C THR A 57 3.36 -12.12 -4.95
N THR A 58 4.37 -11.76 -4.16
CA THR A 58 4.19 -11.27 -2.78
C THR A 58 3.40 -9.96 -2.67
N ARG A 59 3.15 -9.28 -3.79
CA ARG A 59 2.29 -8.09 -3.88
C ARG A 59 0.97 -8.38 -4.60
N GLN A 60 0.54 -9.63 -4.63
CA GLN A 60 -0.80 -10.06 -5.08
C GLN A 60 -1.09 -9.91 -6.58
N GLY A 61 -0.08 -9.58 -7.40
CA GLY A 61 -0.16 -9.73 -8.86
C GLY A 61 0.25 -11.13 -9.33
N PHE A 62 0.16 -11.36 -10.64
CA PHE A 62 0.59 -12.61 -11.29
C PHE A 62 1.88 -12.40 -12.09
N GLU A 63 2.66 -13.46 -12.26
CA GLU A 63 3.78 -13.52 -13.20
C GLU A 63 3.65 -14.76 -14.09
N ILE A 64 3.69 -14.57 -15.40
CA ILE A 64 3.62 -15.62 -16.42
C ILE A 64 5.02 -15.83 -17.01
N PRO A 65 5.78 -16.86 -16.57
CA PRO A 65 7.10 -17.17 -17.11
C PRO A 65 7.05 -17.95 -18.43
N GLY A 66 8.17 -17.94 -19.15
CA GLY A 66 8.40 -18.78 -20.33
C GLY A 66 7.95 -18.14 -21.65
N ILE A 67 7.53 -16.89 -21.63
CA ILE A 67 7.10 -16.16 -22.83
C ILE A 67 8.30 -15.90 -23.73
N LYS A 68 8.20 -16.19 -25.03
CA LYS A 68 9.28 -15.85 -25.98
C LYS A 68 9.25 -14.35 -26.26
N TYR A 69 10.43 -13.75 -26.48
CA TYR A 69 10.50 -12.31 -26.78
C TYR A 69 9.67 -11.88 -28.00
N GLY A 70 9.54 -12.76 -29.00
CA GLY A 70 8.73 -12.49 -30.20
C GLY A 70 7.22 -12.40 -29.92
N ASP A 71 6.74 -12.99 -28.82
CA ASP A 71 5.32 -13.02 -28.47
C ASP A 71 4.88 -11.85 -27.58
N ILE A 72 5.79 -10.93 -27.21
CA ILE A 72 5.50 -9.83 -26.30
C ILE A 72 4.34 -8.97 -26.80
N ASP A 73 4.34 -8.58 -28.08
CA ASP A 73 3.28 -7.74 -28.63
C ASP A 73 1.92 -8.45 -28.65
N THR A 74 1.91 -9.75 -28.95
CA THR A 74 0.70 -10.59 -28.89
C THR A 74 0.18 -10.70 -27.46
N VAL A 75 1.04 -11.00 -26.50
CA VAL A 75 0.66 -11.08 -25.08
C VAL A 75 0.16 -9.73 -24.57
N ASN A 76 0.78 -8.62 -24.97
CA ASN A 76 0.32 -7.27 -24.62
C ASN A 76 -1.10 -6.98 -25.08
N ALA A 77 -1.46 -7.40 -26.30
CA ALA A 77 -2.83 -7.29 -26.80
C ALA A 77 -3.80 -8.17 -26.00
N LEU A 78 -3.40 -9.40 -25.65
CA LEU A 78 -4.22 -10.32 -24.86
C LEU A 78 -4.41 -9.88 -23.40
N LEU A 79 -3.51 -9.06 -22.86
CA LEU A 79 -3.64 -8.47 -21.53
C LEU A 79 -4.66 -7.32 -21.49
N GLN A 80 -5.09 -6.79 -22.64
CA GLN A 80 -5.95 -5.61 -22.70
C GLN A 80 -7.26 -5.75 -21.90
N PRO A 81 -8.04 -6.85 -22.02
CA PRO A 81 -9.27 -7.00 -21.23
C PRO A 81 -9.02 -7.05 -19.72
N ILE A 82 -7.87 -7.57 -19.30
CA ILE A 82 -7.47 -7.62 -17.88
C ILE A 82 -7.15 -6.21 -17.38
N ILE A 83 -6.40 -5.43 -18.17
CA ILE A 83 -6.05 -4.03 -17.84
C ILE A 83 -7.31 -3.18 -17.71
N GLU A 84 -8.25 -3.31 -18.66
CA GLU A 84 -9.51 -2.58 -18.67
C GLU A 84 -10.41 -2.97 -17.49
N LYS A 85 -10.60 -4.26 -17.23
CA LYS A 85 -11.47 -4.73 -16.13
C LYS A 85 -10.92 -4.37 -14.75
N LEU A 86 -9.61 -4.27 -14.61
CA LEU A 86 -8.96 -3.83 -13.39
C LEU A 86 -8.82 -2.30 -13.30
N GLU A 87 -9.28 -1.57 -14.31
CA GLU A 87 -9.26 -0.11 -14.39
C GLU A 87 -7.85 0.47 -14.21
N ILE A 88 -6.85 -0.19 -14.79
CA ILE A 88 -5.45 0.23 -14.69
C ILE A 88 -5.17 1.26 -15.78
N ASN A 89 -4.58 2.40 -15.41
CA ASN A 89 -4.21 3.44 -16.36
C ASN A 89 -3.25 2.89 -17.43
N GLN A 90 -3.51 3.25 -18.69
CA GLN A 90 -2.68 2.84 -19.81
C GLN A 90 -2.65 3.98 -20.84
N GLU A 91 -1.45 4.36 -21.29
CA GLU A 91 -1.31 5.46 -22.26
C GLU A 91 -1.69 5.02 -23.68
N ILE A 92 -1.39 3.76 -24.04
CA ILE A 92 -1.60 3.21 -25.38
C ILE A 92 -2.26 1.82 -25.27
N PRO A 93 -3.54 1.67 -25.67
CA PRO A 93 -4.22 0.38 -25.71
C PRO A 93 -3.46 -0.68 -26.53
N GLY A 94 -3.49 -1.92 -26.06
CA GLY A 94 -2.84 -3.07 -26.71
C GLY A 94 -1.32 -3.11 -26.60
N LYS A 95 -0.68 -2.15 -25.92
CA LYS A 95 0.77 -2.13 -25.67
C LYS A 95 1.16 -2.61 -24.28
N GLY A 96 0.24 -3.23 -23.54
CA GLY A 96 0.48 -3.73 -22.19
C GLY A 96 0.72 -2.61 -21.19
N TYR A 97 1.50 -2.87 -20.14
CA TYR A 97 1.82 -1.89 -19.10
C TYR A 97 2.92 -0.92 -19.57
N THR A 98 2.73 0.39 -19.37
CA THR A 98 3.69 1.40 -19.85
C THR A 98 4.84 1.67 -18.87
N SER A 99 4.74 1.13 -17.65
CA SER A 99 5.77 1.25 -16.63
C SER A 99 5.82 0.02 -15.73
N ALA A 100 6.96 -0.17 -15.05
CA ALA A 100 7.16 -1.25 -14.09
C ALA A 100 7.94 -0.87 -12.83
N GLY A 101 8.18 0.44 -12.64
CA GLY A 101 8.86 0.98 -11.47
C GLY A 101 8.00 0.86 -10.24
N THR A 102 6.87 1.57 -10.25
CA THR A 102 5.88 1.54 -9.18
C THR A 102 5.33 0.13 -9.09
N ARG A 103 5.48 -0.50 -7.93
CA ARG A 103 5.07 -1.89 -7.73
C ARG A 103 3.55 -1.99 -7.65
N ASN A 104 3.04 -3.21 -7.80
CA ASN A 104 1.61 -3.46 -7.61
C ASN A 104 1.21 -3.03 -6.20
N VAL A 105 0.14 -2.24 -6.10
CA VAL A 105 -0.44 -1.85 -4.81
C VAL A 105 -1.07 -3.08 -4.17
N SER A 106 -0.65 -3.40 -2.94
CA SER A 106 -1.16 -4.55 -2.20
C SER A 106 -2.13 -4.13 -1.08
N ALA A 107 -3.06 -5.01 -0.73
CA ALA A 107 -4.02 -4.77 0.33
C ALA A 107 -4.36 -6.06 1.09
N CYS A 108 -4.72 -5.97 2.37
CA CYS A 108 -5.46 -7.08 2.97
C CYS A 108 -6.89 -7.14 2.42
N ILE A 109 -7.65 -8.20 2.74
CA ILE A 109 -9.04 -8.39 2.25
C ILE A 109 -10.00 -7.25 2.66
N GLY A 110 -9.65 -6.52 3.72
CA GLY A 110 -10.42 -5.36 4.20
C GLY A 110 -11.84 -5.71 4.63
N SER A 111 -12.72 -4.72 4.61
CA SER A 111 -14.13 -4.86 4.98
C SER A 111 -14.97 -5.62 3.95
N ASN A 112 -14.36 -6.16 2.88
CA ASN A 112 -15.05 -7.10 2.00
C ASN A 112 -15.41 -8.41 2.73
N VAL A 113 -14.62 -8.79 3.74
CA VAL A 113 -14.83 -10.03 4.52
C VAL A 113 -14.49 -9.84 6.00
N CYS A 114 -13.44 -9.08 6.33
CA CYS A 114 -12.90 -9.06 7.68
C CYS A 114 -13.71 -8.13 8.61
N PRO A 115 -14.22 -8.61 9.76
CA PRO A 115 -14.99 -7.79 10.70
C PRO A 115 -14.13 -6.74 11.45
N PHE A 116 -12.81 -6.96 11.51
CA PHE A 116 -11.87 -6.03 12.15
C PHE A 116 -11.52 -4.84 11.27
N ALA A 117 -11.73 -4.95 9.95
CA ALA A 117 -11.41 -3.88 9.05
C ALA A 117 -12.30 -2.66 9.31
N THR A 118 -11.66 -1.49 9.30
CA THR A 118 -12.31 -0.20 9.49
C THR A 118 -12.79 0.40 8.16
N TYR A 119 -12.30 -0.12 7.02
CA TYR A 119 -12.64 0.36 5.68
C TYR A 119 -12.41 -0.69 4.58
N ASN A 120 -12.84 -0.38 3.36
CA ASN A 120 -12.58 -1.20 2.17
C ASN A 120 -11.20 -0.89 1.60
N THR A 121 -10.24 -1.75 1.94
CA THR A 121 -8.84 -1.61 1.52
C THR A 121 -8.64 -1.73 0.02
N THR A 122 -9.42 -2.58 -0.67
CA THR A 122 -9.32 -2.76 -2.12
C THR A 122 -9.75 -1.50 -2.88
N ASN A 123 -10.81 -0.83 -2.44
CA ASN A 123 -11.28 0.39 -3.10
C ASN A 123 -10.23 1.50 -3.03
N PHE A 124 -9.67 1.75 -1.84
CA PHE A 124 -8.62 2.76 -1.69
C PHE A 124 -7.34 2.34 -2.45
N ALA A 125 -6.98 1.05 -2.44
CA ALA A 125 -5.85 0.55 -3.23
C ALA A 125 -6.02 0.82 -4.74
N LYS A 126 -7.22 0.61 -5.29
CA LYS A 126 -7.54 0.92 -6.70
C LYS A 126 -7.50 2.41 -6.98
N ARG A 127 -8.04 3.25 -6.09
CA ARG A 127 -7.96 4.71 -6.22
C ARG A 127 -6.51 5.19 -6.22
N MET A 128 -5.71 4.72 -5.27
CA MET A 128 -4.28 5.04 -5.20
C MET A 128 -3.54 4.59 -6.46
N GLU A 129 -3.80 3.38 -6.96
CA GLU A 129 -3.20 2.89 -8.21
C GLU A 129 -3.44 3.86 -9.38
N LYS A 130 -4.66 4.38 -9.54
CA LYS A 130 -5.00 5.37 -10.58
C LYS A 130 -4.23 6.68 -10.43
N GLU A 131 -3.77 7.03 -9.23
CA GLU A 131 -3.03 8.26 -8.97
C GLU A 131 -1.52 8.11 -9.18
N ILE A 132 -0.98 6.90 -9.00
CA ILE A 132 0.48 6.67 -8.99
C ILE A 132 1.00 5.86 -10.17
N PHE A 133 0.13 5.19 -10.91
CA PHE A 133 0.48 4.43 -12.12
C PHE A 133 -0.02 5.18 -13.37
N PRO A 134 0.77 5.27 -14.47
CA PRO A 134 2.11 4.72 -14.66
C PRO A 134 3.24 5.60 -14.10
N ASN A 135 4.23 5.00 -13.43
CA ASN A 135 5.44 5.70 -13.00
C ASN A 135 6.64 4.76 -12.79
N ASP A 136 7.82 5.18 -13.27
CA ASP A 136 9.06 4.39 -13.28
C ASP A 136 9.85 4.42 -11.94
N LEU A 137 9.42 5.21 -10.96
CA LEU A 137 10.00 5.24 -9.62
C LEU A 137 9.65 3.98 -8.83
N HIS A 138 10.61 3.47 -8.06
CA HIS A 138 10.49 2.18 -7.40
C HIS A 138 9.80 2.25 -6.03
N PHE A 139 8.51 2.58 -6.03
CA PHE A 139 7.70 2.68 -4.81
C PHE A 139 6.87 1.43 -4.55
N LYS A 140 6.64 1.16 -3.27
CA LYS A 140 5.77 0.10 -2.77
C LYS A 140 4.74 0.75 -1.85
N VAL A 141 3.46 0.56 -2.17
CA VAL A 141 2.34 1.05 -1.37
C VAL A 141 1.51 -0.15 -0.92
N ALA A 142 1.12 -0.17 0.35
CA ALA A 142 0.29 -1.24 0.90
C ALA A 142 -0.79 -0.73 1.86
N PHE A 143 -1.92 -1.42 1.88
CA PHE A 143 -3.13 -1.04 2.61
C PHE A 143 -3.59 -2.14 3.58
N THR A 144 -3.84 -1.80 4.84
CA THR A 144 -4.41 -2.71 5.83
C THR A 144 -5.60 -2.09 6.54
N GLY A 145 -6.66 -2.87 6.72
CA GLY A 145 -7.93 -2.39 7.28
C GLY A 145 -7.88 -2.03 8.76
N CYS A 146 -6.87 -2.47 9.52
CA CYS A 146 -6.76 -2.22 10.95
C CYS A 146 -5.32 -2.44 11.45
N ALA A 147 -5.07 -2.14 12.72
CA ALA A 147 -3.75 -2.25 13.35
C ALA A 147 -3.13 -3.67 13.38
N ASN A 148 -3.88 -4.74 13.05
CA ASN A 148 -3.33 -6.10 12.94
C ASN A 148 -2.31 -6.25 11.79
N ASP A 149 -2.35 -5.33 10.82
CA ASP A 149 -1.38 -5.22 9.74
C ASP A 149 -1.14 -6.52 8.94
N CYS A 150 -2.22 -7.13 8.44
CA CYS A 150 -2.14 -8.42 7.73
C CYS A 150 -1.28 -8.37 6.44
N ILE A 151 -1.09 -7.20 5.82
CA ILE A 151 -0.25 -7.04 4.62
C ILE A 151 1.18 -6.56 4.94
N LYS A 152 1.50 -6.34 6.22
CA LYS A 152 2.81 -5.83 6.67
C LYS A 152 3.15 -4.50 5.99
N THR A 153 2.23 -3.54 6.11
CA THR A 153 2.34 -2.17 5.61
C THR A 153 3.62 -1.49 6.06
N ARG A 154 4.11 -1.78 7.28
CA ARG A 154 5.40 -1.25 7.76
C ARG A 154 6.64 -1.74 6.99
N MET A 155 6.51 -2.67 6.05
CA MET A 155 7.60 -3.12 5.18
C MET A 155 7.61 -2.39 3.81
N HIS A 156 6.72 -1.42 3.62
CA HIS A 156 6.49 -0.69 2.37
C HIS A 156 6.90 0.79 2.50
N ASP A 157 7.20 1.43 1.36
CA ASP A 157 7.59 2.85 1.33
C ASP A 157 6.43 3.73 1.83
N PHE A 158 5.19 3.34 1.52
CA PHE A 158 3.98 3.90 2.11
C PHE A 158 3.06 2.79 2.59
N GLY A 159 2.71 2.84 3.87
CA GLY A 159 1.76 1.94 4.49
C GLY A 159 0.55 2.70 5.01
N ILE A 160 -0.65 2.25 4.65
CA ILE A 160 -1.90 2.86 5.07
C ILE A 160 -2.60 1.88 6.02
N ILE A 161 -2.76 2.28 7.28
CA ILE A 161 -3.40 1.49 8.33
C ILE A 161 -4.73 2.15 8.67
N GLY A 162 -5.82 1.41 8.49
CA GLY A 162 -7.16 1.91 8.80
C GLY A 162 -7.36 2.16 10.30
N MET A 163 -8.03 3.27 10.59
CA MET A 163 -8.41 3.71 11.92
C MET A 163 -9.90 4.05 11.93
N THR A 164 -10.56 3.74 13.03
CA THR A 164 -11.89 4.29 13.34
C THR A 164 -11.80 5.04 14.64
N GLU A 165 -12.44 6.20 14.74
CA GLU A 165 -12.57 6.88 16.02
C GLU A 165 -13.74 6.25 16.79
N PRO A 166 -13.50 5.62 17.95
CA PRO A 166 -14.60 5.09 18.75
C PRO A 166 -15.40 6.20 19.42
N GLN A 167 -16.70 6.28 19.16
CA GLN A 167 -17.62 7.25 19.78
C GLN A 167 -18.33 6.60 20.98
N TYR A 168 -18.39 7.31 22.11
CA TYR A 168 -18.93 6.78 23.37
C TYR A 168 -20.25 7.43 23.76
N GLU A 169 -21.32 6.65 23.77
CA GLU A 169 -22.65 7.03 24.25
C GLU A 169 -22.82 6.57 25.70
N LYS A 170 -22.66 7.50 26.65
CA LYS A 170 -22.64 7.20 28.10
C LYS A 170 -23.96 6.61 28.58
N GLU A 171 -25.07 7.09 28.01
CA GLU A 171 -26.45 6.76 28.36
C GLU A 171 -26.78 5.30 28.05
N ARG A 172 -26.07 4.69 27.09
CA ARG A 172 -26.22 3.27 26.71
C ARG A 172 -25.30 2.34 27.50
N CYS A 173 -24.39 2.89 28.28
CA CYS A 173 -23.37 2.12 28.96
C CYS A 173 -23.90 1.55 30.29
N MET A 174 -23.86 0.24 30.42
CA MET A 174 -24.21 -0.47 31.68
C MET A 174 -22.99 -0.80 32.56
N GLY A 175 -21.83 -0.20 32.30
CA GLY A 175 -20.64 -0.34 33.17
C GLY A 175 -19.99 -1.73 33.24
N CYS A 176 -20.31 -2.67 32.33
CA CYS A 176 -19.83 -4.07 32.39
C CYS A 176 -18.31 -4.26 32.16
N GLN A 177 -17.61 -3.21 31.74
CA GLN A 177 -16.15 -3.18 31.48
C GLN A 177 -15.64 -4.16 30.41
N ALA A 178 -16.51 -4.74 29.58
CA ALA A 178 -16.11 -5.65 28.50
C ALA A 178 -15.12 -4.97 27.53
N CYS A 179 -15.38 -3.71 27.16
CA CYS A 179 -14.50 -2.90 26.32
C CYS A 179 -13.13 -2.66 26.96
N VAL A 180 -13.06 -2.38 28.26
CA VAL A 180 -11.81 -2.17 29.01
C VAL A 180 -10.97 -3.44 29.00
N LYS A 181 -11.58 -4.58 29.36
CA LYS A 181 -10.90 -5.90 29.35
C LYS A 181 -10.40 -6.26 27.96
N ALA A 182 -11.17 -5.98 26.92
CA ALA A 182 -10.76 -6.23 25.54
C ALA A 182 -9.60 -5.33 25.11
N CYS A 183 -9.66 -4.02 25.39
CA CYS A 183 -8.59 -3.08 25.05
C CYS A 183 -7.27 -3.44 25.74
N LYS A 184 -7.33 -3.84 27.01
CA LYS A 184 -6.16 -4.30 27.78
C LYS A 184 -5.55 -5.59 27.25
N LYS A 185 -6.38 -6.59 26.92
CA LYS A 185 -5.90 -7.93 26.53
C LYS A 185 -5.49 -8.02 25.06
N LYS A 186 -6.13 -7.26 24.17
CA LYS A 186 -5.99 -7.40 22.72
C LYS A 186 -5.36 -6.19 22.04
N SER A 187 -5.17 -5.09 22.75
CA SER A 187 -4.73 -3.83 22.17
C SER A 187 -3.83 -3.04 23.13
N VAL A 188 -3.97 -1.72 23.13
CA VAL A 188 -3.03 -0.76 23.72
C VAL A 188 -3.43 -0.25 25.11
N ASP A 189 -4.38 -0.91 25.78
CA ASP A 189 -4.83 -0.55 27.14
C ASP A 189 -5.19 0.93 27.30
N ALA A 190 -5.94 1.47 26.32
CA ALA A 190 -6.32 2.87 26.25
C ALA A 190 -7.64 3.20 26.99
N LEU A 191 -8.28 2.22 27.63
CA LEU A 191 -9.54 2.42 28.35
C LEU A 191 -9.36 2.16 29.84
N SER A 192 -9.90 3.05 30.67
CA SER A 192 -9.93 2.94 32.14
C SER A 192 -11.36 3.11 32.67
N VAL A 193 -11.54 2.86 33.96
CA VAL A 193 -12.79 3.13 34.68
C VAL A 193 -12.52 4.22 35.71
N GLU A 194 -13.27 5.31 35.65
CA GLU A 194 -13.21 6.42 36.60
C GLU A 194 -14.63 6.80 37.00
N ASN A 195 -14.91 6.83 38.32
CA ASN A 195 -16.25 7.12 38.85
C ASN A 195 -17.36 6.29 38.17
N TYR A 196 -17.11 4.98 38.03
CA TYR A 196 -18.00 4.01 37.37
C TYR A 196 -18.29 4.28 35.89
N ARG A 197 -17.56 5.20 35.24
CA ARG A 197 -17.66 5.51 33.81
C ARG A 197 -16.41 5.08 33.07
N ILE A 198 -16.57 4.72 31.79
CA ILE A 198 -15.44 4.37 30.95
C ILE A 198 -14.79 5.66 30.43
N VAL A 199 -13.47 5.76 30.57
CA VAL A 199 -12.66 6.88 30.08
C VAL A 199 -11.69 6.36 29.03
N ARG A 200 -11.53 7.10 27.93
CA ARG A 200 -10.63 6.78 26.82
C ARG A 200 -9.42 7.71 26.86
N ASN A 201 -8.22 7.14 26.99
CA ASN A 201 -6.98 7.84 26.70
C ASN A 201 -6.82 7.95 25.18
N THR A 202 -7.01 9.16 24.65
CA THR A 202 -6.94 9.45 23.22
C THR A 202 -5.54 9.34 22.64
N GLU A 203 -4.50 9.58 23.44
CA GLU A 203 -3.10 9.51 23.01
C GLU A 203 -2.64 8.06 22.81
N LYS A 204 -3.08 7.13 23.68
CA LYS A 204 -2.79 5.71 23.55
C LYS A 204 -3.64 5.04 22.48
N CYS A 205 -4.87 5.51 22.25
CA CYS A 205 -5.82 4.86 21.36
C CYS A 205 -5.29 4.77 19.93
N VAL A 206 -5.23 3.56 19.38
CA VAL A 206 -4.80 3.31 17.99
C VAL A 206 -5.95 3.19 16.99
N GLY A 207 -7.19 3.44 17.42
CA GLY A 207 -8.36 3.37 16.54
C GLY A 207 -8.68 1.96 16.01
N CYS A 208 -8.33 0.91 16.75
CA CYS A 208 -8.52 -0.48 16.33
C CYS A 208 -9.98 -0.96 16.37
N GLY A 209 -10.86 -0.26 17.11
CA GLY A 209 -12.26 -0.62 17.24
C GLY A 209 -12.57 -1.81 18.16
N GLU A 210 -11.61 -2.36 18.91
CA GLU A 210 -11.88 -3.44 19.88
C GLU A 210 -12.98 -3.08 20.88
N CYS A 211 -13.01 -1.82 21.35
CA CYS A 211 -14.06 -1.36 22.25
C CYS A 211 -15.46 -1.41 21.63
N VAL A 212 -15.58 -1.16 20.31
CA VAL A 212 -16.84 -1.25 19.56
C VAL A 212 -17.26 -2.70 19.43
N ILE A 213 -16.34 -3.57 18.99
CA ILE A 213 -16.62 -4.99 18.72
C ILE A 213 -17.09 -5.71 19.99
N ASN A 214 -16.50 -5.39 21.14
CA ASN A 214 -16.75 -6.10 22.39
C ASN A 214 -17.82 -5.41 23.28
N CYS A 215 -18.50 -4.35 22.81
CA CYS A 215 -19.51 -3.66 23.61
C CYS A 215 -20.91 -4.29 23.41
N PRO A 216 -21.47 -4.99 24.42
CA PRO A 216 -22.75 -5.69 24.26
C PRO A 216 -23.95 -4.73 24.10
N THR A 217 -23.88 -3.54 24.70
CA THR A 217 -24.95 -2.53 24.60
C THR A 217 -24.77 -1.57 23.40
N ARG A 218 -23.68 -1.74 22.64
CA ARG A 218 -23.25 -0.82 21.58
C ARG A 218 -23.16 0.64 22.04
N ALA A 219 -22.76 0.86 23.30
CA ALA A 219 -22.38 2.17 23.81
C ALA A 219 -21.11 2.73 23.14
N TRP A 220 -20.31 1.86 22.53
CA TRP A 220 -19.25 2.25 21.61
C TRP A 220 -19.70 2.05 20.18
N THR A 221 -19.58 3.09 19.36
CA THR A 221 -19.84 3.06 17.91
C THR A 221 -18.60 3.53 17.15
N ARG A 222 -18.57 3.29 15.83
CA ARG A 222 -17.53 3.84 14.94
C ARG A 222 -17.96 5.21 14.48
N SER A 223 -17.02 6.14 14.32
CA SER A 223 -17.26 7.39 13.58
C SER A 223 -17.81 7.10 12.18
N PRO A 224 -18.73 7.93 11.65
CA PRO A 224 -19.13 7.86 10.24
C PRO A 224 -17.94 8.05 9.30
N GLU A 225 -17.00 8.90 9.69
CA GLU A 225 -15.77 9.15 8.95
C GLU A 225 -14.75 8.04 9.21
N THR A 226 -14.05 7.65 8.15
CA THR A 226 -12.92 6.74 8.23
C THR A 226 -11.62 7.54 8.29
N TYR A 227 -10.72 7.14 9.18
CA TYR A 227 -9.42 7.75 9.32
C TYR A 227 -8.31 6.74 9.04
N TYR A 228 -7.10 7.25 8.85
CA TYR A 228 -5.96 6.43 8.51
C TYR A 228 -4.73 6.85 9.31
N ARG A 229 -3.85 5.89 9.52
CA ARG A 229 -2.46 6.12 9.88
C ARG A 229 -1.60 5.88 8.68
N LEU A 230 -0.83 6.90 8.30
CA LEU A 230 0.18 6.80 7.26
C LEU A 230 1.52 6.50 7.90
N VAL A 231 2.09 5.34 7.57
CA VAL A 231 3.46 4.96 7.92
C VAL A 231 4.33 5.08 6.69
N ILE A 232 5.57 5.54 6.84
CA ILE A 232 6.45 5.87 5.71
C ILE A 232 7.84 5.26 5.83
N MET A 233 8.44 5.01 4.67
CA MET A 233 9.84 4.60 4.42
C MET A 233 10.24 3.25 5.02
N GLY A 234 9.29 2.32 5.10
CA GLY A 234 9.57 0.93 5.41
C GLY A 234 10.24 0.21 4.25
N ARG A 235 11.21 -0.65 4.56
CA ARG A 235 11.99 -1.34 3.55
C ARG A 235 12.57 -2.66 4.04
N THR A 236 12.50 -3.64 3.15
CA THR A 236 13.38 -4.82 3.14
C THR A 236 14.36 -4.77 1.96
N GLY A 237 15.55 -5.34 2.15
CA GLY A 237 16.57 -5.44 1.10
C GLY A 237 17.99 -5.53 1.66
N LYS A 238 18.98 -5.52 0.76
CA LYS A 238 20.41 -5.70 1.10
C LYS A 238 21.02 -4.51 1.83
N ARG A 239 20.59 -3.29 1.50
CA ARG A 239 21.14 -2.04 2.06
C ARG A 239 20.12 -1.50 3.06
N ASN A 240 20.55 -1.29 4.31
CA ASN A 240 19.78 -0.72 5.42
C ASN A 240 18.27 -1.08 5.45
N PRO A 241 17.90 -2.33 5.79
CA PRO A 241 16.50 -2.69 6.01
C PRO A 241 15.95 -2.01 7.29
N ARG A 242 14.73 -1.50 7.22
CA ARG A 242 14.05 -0.80 8.33
C ARG A 242 12.53 -0.93 8.26
N LEU A 243 11.85 -0.75 9.38
CA LEU A 243 10.40 -0.63 9.41
C LEU A 243 9.95 0.81 9.14
N ALA A 244 8.75 0.94 8.59
CA ALA A 244 8.10 2.23 8.39
C ALA A 244 7.66 2.80 9.74
N GLU A 245 7.80 4.11 9.87
CA GLU A 245 7.44 4.87 11.06
C GLU A 245 6.20 5.73 10.81
N ASP A 246 5.47 6.03 11.87
CA ASP A 246 4.24 6.82 11.80
C ASP A 246 4.56 8.26 11.35
N PHE A 247 3.91 8.72 10.28
CA PHE A 247 4.01 10.10 9.81
C PHE A 247 2.73 10.88 10.11
N LEU A 248 1.58 10.34 9.71
CA LEU A 248 0.28 10.90 10.05
C LEU A 248 -0.55 9.90 10.86
N VAL A 249 -1.28 10.41 11.84
CA VAL A 249 -2.31 9.68 12.60
C VAL A 249 -3.62 10.46 12.49
N TRP A 250 -4.74 9.77 12.30
CA TRP A 250 -6.04 10.40 12.03
C TRP A 250 -6.07 11.21 10.73
N ALA A 251 -5.38 10.73 9.69
CA ALA A 251 -5.36 11.33 8.37
C ALA A 251 -6.61 10.95 7.56
N THR A 252 -6.94 11.77 6.57
CA THR A 252 -7.97 11.50 5.56
C THR A 252 -7.37 10.82 4.33
N GLU A 253 -8.23 10.22 3.51
CA GLU A 253 -7.83 9.56 2.26
C GLU A 253 -7.11 10.53 1.30
N ASP A 254 -7.66 11.73 1.14
CA ASP A 254 -7.18 12.74 0.18
C ASP A 254 -5.82 13.31 0.58
N ALA A 255 -5.61 13.56 1.89
CA ALA A 255 -4.32 14.00 2.41
C ALA A 255 -3.21 12.97 2.09
N ILE A 256 -3.50 11.68 2.27
CA ILE A 256 -2.55 10.60 1.97
C ILE A 256 -2.24 10.53 0.48
N ILE A 257 -3.25 10.59 -0.40
CA ILE A 257 -3.04 10.57 -1.85
C ILE A 257 -2.16 11.76 -2.27
N LYS A 258 -2.46 12.96 -1.76
CA LYS A 258 -1.69 14.17 -2.07
C LYS A 258 -0.24 14.03 -1.63
N ILE A 259 0.01 13.54 -0.41
CA ILE A 259 1.37 13.27 0.09
C ILE A 259 2.12 12.29 -0.82
N VAL A 260 1.50 11.17 -1.18
CA VAL A 260 2.14 10.16 -2.04
C VAL A 260 2.48 10.78 -3.40
N LYS A 261 1.56 11.55 -4.01
CA LYS A 261 1.79 12.25 -5.29
C LYS A 261 2.92 13.28 -5.21
N ASN A 262 2.89 14.16 -4.20
CA ASN A 262 3.94 15.15 -3.99
C ASN A 262 5.32 14.50 -3.82
N THR A 263 5.34 13.31 -3.23
CA THR A 263 6.56 12.55 -3.04
C THR A 263 7.19 12.04 -4.35
N TYR A 264 6.39 11.77 -5.39
CA TYR A 264 6.94 11.49 -6.72
C TYR A 264 7.70 12.71 -7.26
N SER A 265 7.17 13.93 -7.06
CA SER A 265 7.84 15.18 -7.46
C SER A 265 9.15 15.39 -6.71
N PHE A 266 9.15 15.17 -5.40
CA PHE A 266 10.37 15.21 -4.56
C PHE A 266 11.46 14.27 -5.10
N VAL A 267 11.11 13.01 -5.38
CA VAL A 267 12.09 12.05 -5.90
C VAL A 267 12.59 12.43 -7.29
N THR A 268 11.73 12.89 -8.19
CA THR A 268 12.19 13.36 -9.51
C THR A 268 13.24 14.48 -9.41
N ASN A 269 13.14 15.33 -8.39
CA ASN A 269 14.10 16.42 -8.16
C ASN A 269 15.42 15.95 -7.55
N TYR A 270 15.38 15.01 -6.60
CA TYR A 270 16.55 14.64 -5.78
C TYR A 270 17.20 13.30 -6.13
N ILE A 271 16.60 12.50 -7.02
CA ILE A 271 17.11 11.18 -7.38
C ILE A 271 18.52 11.25 -8.00
N ASP A 272 19.43 10.46 -7.44
CA ASP A 272 20.75 10.23 -8.02
C ASP A 272 20.60 9.34 -9.26
N ARG A 273 20.93 9.89 -10.43
CA ARG A 273 20.85 9.18 -11.72
C ARG A 273 21.99 8.17 -11.91
N ASP A 274 23.08 8.33 -11.18
CA ASP A 274 24.24 7.44 -11.20
C ASP A 274 24.10 6.28 -10.21
N ALA A 275 23.06 6.29 -9.38
CA ALA A 275 22.74 5.18 -8.48
C ALA A 275 22.68 3.83 -9.23
N PRO A 276 23.16 2.71 -8.64
CA PRO A 276 23.22 1.42 -9.34
C PRO A 276 21.90 1.00 -9.99
N GLY A 277 21.90 0.93 -11.33
CA GLY A 277 20.73 0.59 -12.12
C GLY A 277 19.69 1.72 -12.29
N GLY A 278 20.05 2.96 -11.97
CA GLY A 278 19.21 4.16 -12.03
C GLY A 278 18.02 4.13 -11.08
N LYS A 279 18.13 3.36 -9.98
CA LYS A 279 17.03 3.06 -9.06
C LYS A 279 17.43 3.33 -7.62
N GLU A 280 17.54 4.60 -7.29
CA GLU A 280 17.58 5.02 -5.90
C GLU A 280 16.19 4.80 -5.27
N HIS A 281 16.17 4.41 -4.00
CA HIS A 281 14.92 4.28 -3.27
C HIS A 281 14.72 5.52 -2.44
N ILE A 282 13.46 5.93 -2.32
CA ILE A 282 13.09 7.15 -1.62
C ILE A 282 13.66 7.27 -0.20
N GLY A 283 13.66 6.19 0.58
CA GLY A 283 14.22 6.24 1.93
C GLY A 283 15.66 6.74 1.97
N TYR A 284 16.49 6.40 0.98
CA TYR A 284 17.88 6.88 0.90
C TYR A 284 17.99 8.32 0.45
N ILE A 285 17.08 8.75 -0.43
CA ILE A 285 16.98 10.15 -0.84
C ILE A 285 16.67 10.99 0.39
N ILE A 286 15.73 10.55 1.23
CA ILE A 286 15.40 11.22 2.50
C ILE A 286 16.58 11.18 3.47
N ASP A 287 17.28 10.04 3.59
CA ASP A 287 18.46 9.94 4.47
C ASP A 287 19.56 10.95 4.07
N ARG A 288 19.73 11.22 2.76
CA ARG A 288 20.72 12.17 2.24
C ARG A 288 20.26 13.63 2.27
N THR A 289 18.98 13.89 1.99
CA THR A 289 18.43 15.25 1.89
C THR A 289 17.90 15.79 3.23
N GLY A 290 17.58 14.91 4.16
CA GLY A 290 16.98 15.23 5.46
C GLY A 290 15.45 15.19 5.46
N PHE A 291 14.88 14.79 6.59
CA PHE A 291 13.44 14.65 6.76
C PHE A 291 12.67 15.96 6.57
N GLU A 292 13.20 17.08 7.09
CA GLU A 292 12.54 18.38 7.00
C GLU A 292 12.39 18.85 5.55
N GLU A 293 13.36 18.56 4.68
CA GLU A 293 13.26 18.88 3.26
C GLU A 293 12.20 18.01 2.58
N PHE A 294 12.23 16.70 2.79
CA PHE A 294 11.17 15.80 2.31
C PHE A 294 9.78 16.26 2.75
N LYS A 295 9.64 16.65 4.02
CA LYS A 295 8.36 17.06 4.59
C LYS A 295 7.79 18.31 3.89
N LYS A 296 8.62 19.30 3.54
CA LYS A 296 8.15 20.49 2.79
C LYS A 296 7.45 20.08 1.49
N TRP A 297 8.04 19.16 0.75
CA TRP A 297 7.47 18.64 -0.49
C TRP A 297 6.24 17.79 -0.22
N ALA A 298 6.35 16.81 0.69
CA ALA A 298 5.28 15.89 1.02
C ALA A 298 4.01 16.63 1.45
N MET A 299 4.15 17.69 2.25
CA MET A 299 3.05 18.47 2.81
C MET A 299 2.54 19.61 1.91
N ASP A 300 3.14 19.82 0.73
CA ASP A 300 2.77 20.92 -0.17
C ASP A 300 1.31 20.84 -0.64
N GLY A 301 0.51 21.85 -0.30
CA GLY A 301 -0.92 21.90 -0.61
C GLY A 301 -1.73 20.74 -0.02
N VAL A 302 -1.28 20.14 1.08
CA VAL A 302 -2.03 19.09 1.80
C VAL A 302 -2.96 19.74 2.83
N GLU A 303 -4.26 19.54 2.66
CA GLU A 303 -5.26 19.91 3.66
C GLU A 303 -5.38 18.79 4.70
N LEU A 304 -5.24 19.15 5.98
CA LEU A 304 -5.34 18.21 7.10
C LEU A 304 -6.62 18.47 7.88
N ASP A 305 -7.23 17.38 8.34
CA ASP A 305 -8.28 17.49 9.35
C ASP A 305 -7.68 18.03 10.65
N SER A 306 -8.48 18.81 11.40
CA SER A 306 -8.10 19.37 12.71
C SER A 306 -7.57 18.35 13.72
N ARG A 307 -7.94 17.08 13.57
CA ARG A 307 -7.54 15.97 14.45
C ARG A 307 -6.28 15.26 13.97
N THR A 308 -5.84 15.50 12.74
CA THR A 308 -4.67 14.83 12.18
C THR A 308 -3.43 15.22 12.97
N ILE A 309 -2.74 14.22 13.50
CA ILE A 309 -1.47 14.39 14.21
C ILE A 309 -0.35 14.13 13.22
N VAL A 310 0.46 15.15 12.95
CA VAL A 310 1.69 15.04 12.15
C VAL A 310 2.86 14.73 13.08
N LYS A 311 3.56 13.63 12.87
CA LYS A 311 4.78 13.29 13.60
C LYS A 311 5.96 14.05 13.01
N ASN A 312 6.67 14.79 13.87
CA ASN A 312 7.83 15.58 13.47
C ASN A 312 8.91 15.66 14.56
N PRO A 313 10.18 15.36 14.23
CA PRO A 313 10.64 14.64 13.03
C PRO A 313 10.32 13.14 13.11
N VAL A 314 10.38 12.44 11.98
CA VAL A 314 10.28 10.97 11.93
C VAL A 314 11.68 10.37 11.97
N TYR A 315 11.93 9.52 12.96
CA TYR A 315 13.22 8.84 13.13
C TYR A 315 13.09 7.36 12.78
N TRP A 316 13.78 6.93 11.73
CA TRP A 316 13.88 5.52 11.40
C TRP A 316 15.08 4.86 12.05
N SER A 317 14.88 3.65 12.56
CA SER A 317 15.98 2.76 12.90
C SER A 317 16.80 2.35 11.66
N GLY A 318 18.07 2.02 11.85
CA GLY A 318 18.94 1.51 10.80
C GLY A 318 20.34 2.15 10.76
N ILE A 319 21.09 1.82 9.71
CA ILE A 319 22.42 2.35 9.44
C ILE A 319 22.27 3.71 8.75
N HIS A 320 22.70 4.77 9.42
CA HIS A 320 22.86 6.09 8.83
C HIS A 320 24.15 6.11 8.00
N TYR A 321 24.03 6.29 6.69
CA TYR A 321 25.18 6.55 5.85
C TYR A 321 25.44 8.05 5.92
N VAL A 322 26.50 8.42 6.66
CA VAL A 322 27.04 9.78 6.70
C VAL A 322 27.81 10.06 5.41
#